data_AF-A0A7Y5JYG2-F1
#
_entry.id   AF-A0A7Y5JYG2-F1
#
_cell.length_a   1.000
_cell.length_b   1.000
_cell.length_c   1.000
_cell.angle_alpha   90.00
_cell.angle_beta   90.00
_cell.angle_gamma   90.00
#
_symmetry.space_group_name_H-M   'P 1'
#
loop_
_entity.id
_entity.type
_entity.pdbx_description
1 polymer ?
#
loop_
_entity_poly.entity_id
_entity_poly.type
_entity_poly.pdbx_seq_one_letter_code
_entity_poly.pdbx_strand_id
1 'polypeptide(L)'
;MTVTHRTQSTRRPARPATGRTAAVDGRRVANEQAHDESSRRQRPDGAWRDGDPVGRRRFATIGDVELERGGVVPDVRLAYETWGRLNEAKDNVILVEHALTGDSHVVGEAGDGHASPGWWNSL
;
A
#
# COMPACT_ATOMS: atom_id res chain seq x y z
N MET A 1 17.22 0.43 -21.91
CA MET A 1 18.10 0.22 -23.08
C MET A 1 18.11 -1.27 -23.42
N THR A 2 18.63 -1.62 -24.61
CA THR A 2 18.54 -2.95 -25.27
C THR A 2 17.19 -3.23 -25.94
N VAL A 3 17.27 -3.62 -27.21
CA VAL A 3 16.19 -3.84 -28.22
C VAL A 3 16.58 -5.12 -29.01
N THR A 4 15.84 -5.43 -30.08
CA THR A 4 16.08 -6.39 -31.19
C THR A 4 15.62 -7.85 -30.91
N HIS A 5 15.04 -8.62 -31.85
CA HIS A 5 14.89 -8.48 -33.32
C HIS A 5 13.46 -8.69 -33.85
N ARG A 6 13.21 -8.22 -35.09
CA ARG A 6 12.02 -8.46 -35.92
C ARG A 6 12.33 -9.53 -36.99
N THR A 7 11.36 -10.40 -37.28
CA THR A 7 11.30 -11.15 -38.55
C THR A 7 9.88 -11.02 -39.13
N GLN A 8 9.75 -10.80 -40.44
CA GLN A 8 8.47 -10.81 -41.16
C GLN A 8 8.44 -11.99 -42.15
N SER A 9 7.25 -12.54 -42.40
CA SER A 9 6.96 -13.46 -43.52
C SER A 9 5.56 -13.16 -44.10
N THR A 10 5.29 -13.66 -45.30
CA THR A 10 4.42 -13.01 -46.31
C THR A 10 2.95 -13.49 -46.40
N ARG A 11 2.10 -12.71 -47.10
CA ARG A 11 0.65 -12.92 -47.44
C ARG A 11 0.49 -13.83 -48.69
N ARG A 12 -0.65 -14.40 -49.14
CA ARG A 12 -2.14 -14.39 -48.89
C ARG A 12 -2.72 -15.68 -49.60
N PRO A 13 -4.04 -15.97 -49.79
CA PRO A 13 -5.31 -15.39 -49.31
C PRO A 13 -6.31 -16.44 -48.71
N ALA A 14 -7.62 -16.10 -48.64
CA ALA A 14 -8.65 -16.71 -47.77
C ALA A 14 -9.77 -17.51 -48.48
N ARG A 15 -10.65 -18.16 -47.69
CA ARG A 15 -12.07 -18.45 -48.03
C ARG A 15 -12.97 -18.33 -46.77
N PRO A 16 -14.24 -17.92 -46.91
CA PRO A 16 -15.17 -17.75 -45.78
C PRO A 16 -15.97 -19.03 -45.47
N ALA A 17 -16.52 -19.12 -44.26
CA ALA A 17 -17.54 -20.09 -43.87
C ALA A 17 -18.68 -19.39 -43.12
N THR A 18 -19.92 -19.80 -43.39
CA THR A 18 -21.15 -19.07 -43.05
C THR A 18 -21.81 -19.61 -41.79
N GLY A 19 -22.15 -18.70 -40.87
CA GLY A 19 -23.37 -18.75 -40.05
C GLY A 19 -23.44 -19.72 -38.85
N ARG A 20 -23.79 -19.16 -37.68
CA ARG A 20 -25.08 -19.48 -37.04
C ARG A 20 -25.45 -18.50 -35.92
N THR A 21 -26.74 -18.18 -35.85
CA THR A 21 -27.37 -17.35 -34.83
C THR A 21 -27.61 -18.13 -33.54
N ALA A 22 -27.36 -17.49 -32.39
CA ALA A 22 -27.93 -17.82 -31.08
C ALA A 22 -27.95 -16.51 -30.28
N ALA A 23 -29.10 -15.85 -30.18
CA ALA A 23 -30.06 -16.02 -29.08
C ALA A 23 -29.55 -15.41 -27.76
N VAL A 24 -29.99 -14.18 -27.51
CA VAL A 24 -29.84 -13.49 -26.21
C VAL A 24 -30.86 -14.10 -25.24
N ASP A 25 -30.42 -14.56 -24.07
CA ASP A 25 -31.31 -14.94 -22.98
C ASP A 25 -30.86 -14.37 -21.62
N GLY A 26 -31.44 -13.23 -21.26
CA GLY A 26 -32.41 -13.22 -20.16
C GLY A 26 -31.99 -13.58 -18.74
N ARG A 27 -30.71 -13.48 -18.33
CA ARG A 27 -30.38 -13.54 -16.89
C ARG A 27 -29.32 -12.53 -16.42
N ARG A 28 -29.75 -11.28 -16.21
CA ARG A 28 -29.05 -10.37 -15.28
C ARG A 28 -29.20 -10.91 -13.86
N VAL A 29 -28.27 -11.76 -13.43
CA VAL A 29 -27.91 -11.82 -12.02
C VAL A 29 -27.36 -10.43 -11.66
N ALA A 30 -28.08 -9.70 -10.83
CA ALA A 30 -27.54 -8.52 -10.18
C ALA A 30 -26.47 -9.00 -9.20
N ASN A 31 -25.22 -9.08 -9.69
CA ASN A 31 -24.09 -9.34 -8.82
C ASN A 31 -23.87 -8.06 -8.02
N GLU A 32 -24.38 -8.03 -6.78
CA GLU A 32 -24.22 -6.90 -5.87
C GLU A 32 -22.73 -6.58 -5.73
N GLN A 33 -22.35 -5.42 -6.29
CA GLN A 33 -21.01 -4.86 -6.15
C GLN A 33 -20.85 -4.25 -4.75
N ALA A 34 -21.11 -5.04 -3.72
CA ALA A 34 -20.56 -4.84 -2.38
C ALA A 34 -19.07 -5.25 -2.35
N HIS A 35 -18.32 -4.84 -3.38
CA HIS A 35 -16.87 -4.92 -3.40
C HIS A 35 -16.32 -3.78 -2.55
N ASP A 36 -16.33 -4.05 -1.25
CA ASP A 36 -15.51 -3.47 -0.19
C ASP A 36 -14.68 -2.23 -0.60
N GLU A 37 -15.14 -1.06 -0.19
CA GLU A 37 -14.45 0.21 -0.38
C GLU A 37 -13.10 0.30 0.36
N SER A 38 -12.83 -0.59 1.34
CA SER A 38 -11.56 -0.60 2.08
C SER A 38 -10.38 -0.94 1.15
N SER A 39 -10.58 -1.90 0.25
CA SER A 39 -9.57 -2.40 -0.69
C SER A 39 -9.01 -1.35 -1.66
N ARG A 40 -9.71 -0.23 -1.88
CA ARG A 40 -9.32 0.83 -2.82
C ARG A 40 -8.48 1.96 -2.21
N ARG A 41 -8.21 1.94 -0.90
CA ARG A 41 -7.58 3.07 -0.18
C ARG A 41 -6.14 2.86 0.27
N GLN A 42 -5.62 1.64 0.21
CA GLN A 42 -4.27 1.36 0.68
C GLN A 42 -3.24 1.93 -0.31
N ARG A 43 -2.52 2.97 0.12
CA ARG A 43 -1.49 3.64 -0.68
C ARG A 43 -0.14 2.92 -0.52
N PRO A 44 0.71 2.88 -1.57
CA PRO A 44 1.98 2.18 -1.53
C PRO A 44 3.08 2.92 -0.72
N ASP A 45 2.79 4.11 -0.20
CA ASP A 45 3.75 5.00 0.49
C ASP A 45 3.67 4.92 2.03
N GLY A 46 2.84 4.02 2.60
CA GLY A 46 2.65 3.88 4.05
C GLY A 46 2.01 5.09 4.75
N ALA A 47 1.65 6.14 3.99
CA ALA A 47 1.22 7.42 4.53
C ALA A 47 -0.22 7.36 5.06
N TRP A 48 -0.35 7.14 6.37
CA TRP A 48 -1.60 7.12 7.12
C TRP A 48 -2.25 8.52 7.23
N ARG A 49 -3.59 8.58 7.22
CA ARG A 49 -4.41 9.78 7.48
C ARG A 49 -5.52 9.49 8.49
N ASP A 50 -6.09 10.54 9.08
CA ASP A 50 -7.28 10.41 9.93
C ASP A 50 -8.42 9.70 9.18
N GLY A 51 -8.90 8.59 9.76
CA GLY A 51 -9.90 7.71 9.15
C GLY A 51 -9.35 6.48 8.42
N ASP A 52 -8.05 6.42 8.12
CA ASP A 52 -7.41 5.19 7.63
C ASP A 52 -7.24 4.19 8.79
N PRO A 53 -7.31 2.86 8.55
CA PRO A 53 -7.03 1.87 9.59
C PRO A 53 -5.62 2.06 10.17
N VAL A 54 -5.51 2.12 11.50
CA VAL A 54 -4.24 2.45 12.18
C VAL A 54 -3.19 1.33 12.09
N GLY A 55 -3.62 0.08 11.86
CA GLY A 55 -2.77 -1.10 11.95
C GLY A 55 -2.21 -1.25 13.36
N ARG A 56 -0.89 -1.39 13.50
CA ARG A 56 -0.18 -1.42 14.79
C ARG A 56 0.33 -0.06 15.27
N ARG A 57 0.10 1.02 14.51
CA ARG A 57 0.62 2.35 14.83
C ARG A 57 0.02 2.90 16.12
N ARG A 58 0.91 3.43 16.95
CA ARG A 58 0.61 4.32 18.08
C ARG A 58 0.87 5.75 17.64
N PHE A 59 0.28 6.71 18.35
CA PHE A 59 0.45 8.13 18.05
C PHE A 59 0.94 8.87 19.30
N ALA A 60 1.92 9.76 19.13
CA ALA A 60 2.36 10.70 20.13
C ALA A 60 2.02 12.13 19.66
N THR A 61 1.30 12.89 20.48
CA THR A 61 1.13 14.33 20.26
C THR A 61 2.39 15.04 20.74
N ILE A 62 3.07 15.71 19.80
CA ILE A 62 4.28 16.49 20.06
C ILE A 62 3.92 17.96 20.32
N GLY A 63 2.82 18.43 19.70
CA GLY A 63 2.41 19.84 19.73
C GLY A 63 3.13 20.65 18.67
N ASP A 64 3.30 21.94 18.90
CA ASP A 64 3.95 22.84 17.95
C ASP A 64 5.46 22.56 17.85
N VAL A 65 5.96 22.40 16.63
CA VAL A 65 7.38 22.14 16.35
C VAL A 65 7.98 23.29 15.55
N GLU A 66 8.95 23.98 16.15
CA GLU A 66 9.81 24.94 15.45
C GLU A 66 10.78 24.22 14.51
N LEU A 67 10.89 24.70 13.27
CA LEU A 67 11.78 24.11 12.26
C LEU A 67 13.14 24.81 12.24
N GLU A 68 14.21 24.06 11.91
CA GLU A 68 15.59 24.56 11.85
C GLU A 68 15.76 25.82 10.99
N ARG A 69 14.99 25.94 9.89
CA ARG A 69 15.01 27.09 8.97
C ARG A 69 13.99 28.17 9.32
N GLY A 70 13.41 28.11 10.51
CA GLY A 70 12.29 28.94 10.96
C GLY A 70 10.93 28.44 10.45
N GLY A 71 9.87 29.00 11.05
CA GLY A 71 8.50 28.52 10.87
C GLY A 71 8.13 27.46 11.91
N VAL A 72 6.83 27.23 12.05
CA VAL A 72 6.23 26.29 13.01
C VAL A 72 5.31 25.34 12.27
N VAL A 73 5.39 24.05 12.57
CA VAL A 73 4.35 23.07 12.24
C VAL A 73 3.46 22.92 13.48
N PRO A 74 2.19 23.34 13.44
CA PRO A 74 1.31 23.23 14.59
C PRO A 74 0.84 21.80 14.81
N ASP A 75 0.50 21.46 16.06
CA ASP A 75 -0.20 20.23 16.45
C ASP A 75 0.40 18.92 15.87
N VAL A 76 1.73 18.81 15.81
CA VAL A 76 2.42 17.64 15.24
C VAL A 76 2.04 16.37 15.99
N ARG A 77 1.67 15.34 15.23
CA ARG A 77 1.29 14.01 15.74
C ARG A 77 2.12 12.93 15.05
N LEU A 78 3.04 12.33 15.79
CA LEU A 78 3.99 11.33 15.29
C LEU A 78 3.40 9.93 15.38
N ALA A 79 3.35 9.20 14.26
CA ALA A 79 3.00 7.78 14.22
C ALA A 79 4.24 6.91 14.44
N TYR A 80 4.15 5.88 15.28
CA TYR A 80 5.26 4.97 15.58
C TYR A 80 4.77 3.55 15.91
N GLU A 81 5.67 2.57 15.88
CA GLU A 81 5.43 1.22 16.39
C GLU A 81 6.49 0.84 17.43
N THR A 82 6.23 -0.21 18.22
CA THR A 82 7.16 -0.71 19.26
C THR A 82 7.10 -2.22 19.34
N TRP A 83 8.26 -2.87 19.45
CA TRP A 83 8.38 -4.31 19.66
C TRP A 83 9.12 -4.61 20.97
N GLY A 84 8.78 -5.73 21.61
CA GLY A 84 9.33 -6.08 22.92
C GLY A 84 8.71 -5.28 24.07
N ARG A 85 9.46 -5.12 25.17
CA ARG A 85 9.03 -4.49 26.41
C ARG A 85 10.12 -3.57 26.96
N LEU A 86 9.73 -2.35 27.31
CA LEU A 86 10.57 -1.41 28.05
C LEU A 86 10.84 -1.95 29.46
N ASN A 87 12.10 -1.93 29.90
CA ASN A 87 12.48 -2.30 31.26
C ASN A 87 12.23 -1.13 32.25
N GLU A 88 12.42 -1.38 33.55
CA GLU A 88 12.15 -0.39 34.60
C GLU A 88 13.11 0.81 34.56
N ALA A 89 14.38 0.56 34.20
CA ALA A 89 15.41 1.58 34.04
C ALA A 89 15.23 2.46 32.79
N LYS A 90 14.45 1.99 31.80
CA LYS A 90 14.20 2.59 30.48
C LYS A 90 15.45 2.76 29.60
N ASP A 91 16.48 1.94 29.84
CA ASP A 91 17.76 1.97 29.12
C ASP A 91 17.84 0.97 27.95
N ASN A 92 16.80 0.15 27.72
CA ASN A 92 16.75 -0.85 26.65
C ASN A 92 16.04 -0.38 25.36
N VAL A 93 16.04 0.93 25.07
CA VAL A 93 15.41 1.50 23.87
C VAL A 93 16.39 1.49 22.69
N ILE A 94 15.93 0.94 21.56
CA ILE A 94 16.62 1.04 20.26
C ILE A 94 15.67 1.78 19.30
N LEU A 95 16.16 2.84 18.67
CA LEU A 95 15.44 3.55 17.61
C LEU A 95 15.78 2.91 16.26
N VAL A 96 14.76 2.65 15.45
CA VAL A 96 14.90 2.22 14.05
C VAL A 96 14.30 3.31 13.17
N GLU A 97 15.15 3.98 12.39
CA GLU A 97 14.74 5.01 11.43
C GLU A 97 14.51 4.38 10.06
N HIS A 98 13.44 4.78 9.38
CA HIS A 98 13.09 4.24 8.07
C HIS A 98 13.82 4.97 6.93
N ALA A 99 13.97 4.30 5.79
CA ALA A 99 14.42 4.95 4.55
C ALA A 99 13.33 5.86 3.94
N LEU A 100 13.65 6.56 2.84
CA LEU A 100 12.80 7.57 2.20
C LEU A 100 11.35 7.13 1.93
N THR A 101 11.13 5.87 1.56
CA THR A 101 9.81 5.30 1.24
C THR A 101 9.37 4.21 2.21
N GLY A 102 10.05 4.07 3.34
CA GLY A 102 9.60 3.22 4.45
C GLY A 102 8.65 3.99 5.37
N ASP A 103 7.96 3.26 6.23
CA ASP A 103 7.13 3.82 7.29
C ASP A 103 7.52 3.20 8.64
N SER A 104 6.69 3.39 9.67
CA SER A 104 6.89 2.80 10.99
C SER A 104 6.84 1.27 11.02
N HIS A 105 6.48 0.58 9.93
CA HIS A 105 6.24 -0.86 9.92
C HIS A 105 7.51 -1.66 9.66
N VAL A 106 8.35 -1.80 10.68
CA VAL A 106 9.65 -2.49 10.57
C VAL A 106 9.47 -4.00 10.31
N VAL A 107 8.63 -4.68 11.12
CA VAL A 107 8.38 -6.14 10.99
C VAL A 107 6.91 -6.55 11.17
N GLY A 108 6.57 -7.71 10.60
CA GLY A 108 5.31 -8.46 10.66
C GLY A 108 4.48 -8.39 9.38
N GLU A 109 3.29 -9.02 9.38
CA GLU A 109 2.48 -9.23 8.17
C GLU A 109 1.74 -7.97 7.67
N ALA A 110 1.47 -7.96 6.36
CA ALA A 110 0.52 -7.04 5.75
C ALA A 110 -0.91 -7.26 6.29
N GLY A 111 -1.76 -6.22 6.22
CA GLY A 111 -3.14 -6.28 6.65
C GLY A 111 -3.79 -4.89 6.71
N ASP A 112 -4.88 -4.76 7.46
CA ASP A 112 -5.55 -3.46 7.62
C ASP A 112 -4.62 -2.43 8.24
N GLY A 113 -4.37 -1.35 7.48
CA GLY A 113 -3.43 -0.28 7.82
C GLY A 113 -1.98 -0.53 7.39
N HIS A 114 -1.64 -1.72 6.90
CA HIS A 114 -0.29 -2.08 6.43
C HIS A 114 -0.37 -2.74 5.04
N ALA A 115 -0.25 -1.90 4.00
CA ALA A 115 -0.38 -2.30 2.61
C ALA A 115 0.69 -3.31 2.14
N SER A 116 1.82 -3.37 2.83
CA SER A 116 2.91 -4.32 2.62
C SER A 116 3.35 -4.92 3.96
N PRO A 117 4.01 -6.09 3.96
CA PRO A 117 4.68 -6.61 5.14
C PRO A 117 5.80 -5.67 5.60
N GLY A 118 6.28 -5.87 6.82
CA GLY A 118 7.34 -5.07 7.40
C GLY A 118 8.62 -5.08 6.56
N TRP A 119 9.21 -3.90 6.37
CA TRP A 119 10.31 -3.69 5.41
C TRP A 119 11.64 -4.35 5.81
N TRP A 120 11.73 -4.93 7.02
CA TRP A 120 12.83 -5.75 7.50
C TRP A 120 12.49 -7.23 7.71
N ASN A 121 11.31 -7.72 7.29
CA ASN A 121 10.92 -9.13 7.44
C ASN A 121 11.85 -10.16 6.76
N SER A 122 12.68 -9.73 5.79
CA SER A 122 13.55 -10.61 5.00
C SER A 122 15.03 -10.53 5.38
N LEU A 123 15.37 -9.93 6.54
CA LEU A 123 16.70 -9.94 7.14
C LEU A 123 16.75 -10.87 8.37
#